data_AF-A0A1B8GN22-F1
#
_entry.id   AF-A0A1B8GN22-F1
#
_cell.length_a   1.000
_cell.length_b   1.000
_cell.length_c   1.000
_cell.angle_alpha   90.00
_cell.angle_beta   90.00
_cell.angle_gamma   90.00
#
_symmetry.space_group_name_H-M   'P 1'
#
loop_
_entity.id
_entity.type
_entity.pdbx_description
1 polymer ?
#
loop_
_entity_poly.entity_id
_entity_poly.type
_entity_poly.pdbx_seq_one_letter_code
_entity_poly.pdbx_strand_id
1 'polypeptide(L)'
;MSGMWGWFGGQSAQSRKDTPKNAILGLRSQLEMLQKRERHLQTQMDEQDGIARRSIATNKNAARAALKRKKQHEHTLDQTLAQISTLEQQIYSIEAANINRETLAAMEKAGQAMKQIHGKLNIDVVDQTMEDLREQHALGEEIANAITNTPLGETIDESELDDELAEMEQEQLDDKMLKTGTVPVSDEIHRLPAAVNGELKNKQPARQEEEDEEEELRKLQAEMAM
;
A
#
# COMPACT_ATOMS: atom_id res chain seq x y z
N MET A 1 32.20 2.56 64.92
CA MET A 1 31.90 3.42 63.76
C MET A 1 31.22 2.56 62.71
N SER A 2 29.89 2.59 62.69
CA SER A 2 29.06 1.78 61.78
C SER A 2 28.81 2.56 60.49
N GLY A 3 29.23 1.99 59.37
CA GLY A 3 29.08 2.60 58.04
C GLY A 3 27.68 2.44 57.49
N MET A 4 27.01 3.57 57.24
CA MET A 4 25.77 3.72 56.50
C MET A 4 26.07 3.61 54.98
N TRP A 5 25.88 2.43 54.38
CA TRP A 5 26.03 2.21 52.93
C TRP A 5 24.92 1.29 52.38
N GLY A 6 23.65 1.66 52.58
CA GLY A 6 22.55 0.76 52.23
C GLY A 6 21.22 1.37 51.78
N TRP A 7 21.15 2.64 51.32
CA TRP A 7 19.86 3.28 51.03
C TRP A 7 19.74 4.01 49.68
N PHE A 8 20.41 3.57 48.60
CA PHE A 8 20.18 4.21 47.28
C PHE A 8 20.17 3.25 46.08
N GLY A 9 19.69 2.00 46.26
CA GLY A 9 19.70 0.99 45.19
C GLY A 9 18.33 0.44 44.73
N GLY A 10 17.22 0.76 45.40
CA GLY A 10 15.94 0.04 45.21
C GLY A 10 14.92 0.64 44.23
N GLN A 11 15.05 1.91 43.85
CA GLN A 11 14.00 2.61 43.09
C GLN A 11 14.06 2.37 41.58
N SER A 12 15.19 1.92 41.04
CA SER A 12 15.41 1.86 39.58
C SER A 12 14.74 0.66 38.90
N ALA A 13 14.57 -0.47 39.60
CA ALA A 13 13.91 -1.65 39.04
C ALA A 13 12.37 -1.53 39.01
N GLN A 14 11.79 -0.76 39.93
CA GLN A 14 10.35 -0.51 39.99
C GLN A 14 9.90 0.44 38.86
N SER A 15 10.75 1.42 38.49
CA SER A 15 10.50 2.36 37.38
C SER A 15 10.47 1.69 35.99
N ARG A 16 11.11 0.52 35.83
CA ARG A 16 11.10 -0.24 34.56
C ARG A 16 9.79 -0.99 34.32
N LYS A 17 8.83 -0.94 35.25
CA LYS A 17 7.49 -1.53 35.13
C LYS A 17 6.40 -0.51 34.77
N ASP A 18 6.76 0.70 34.38
CA ASP A 18 5.84 1.55 33.62
C ASP A 18 5.73 1.02 32.20
N THR A 19 4.96 -0.06 32.05
CA THR A 19 4.61 -0.58 30.73
C THR A 19 3.90 0.54 29.94
N PRO A 20 4.04 0.59 28.60
CA PRO A 20 3.32 1.57 27.77
C PRO A 20 1.82 1.61 28.07
N LYS A 21 1.24 0.47 28.47
CA LYS A 21 -0.15 0.35 28.92
C LYS A 21 -0.44 1.19 30.18
N ASN A 22 0.44 1.18 31.18
CA ASN A 22 0.26 1.97 32.41
C ASN A 22 0.33 3.47 32.11
N ALA A 23 1.26 3.89 31.23
CA ALA A 23 1.34 5.28 30.78
C ALA A 23 0.06 5.70 30.05
N ILE A 24 -0.42 4.89 29.09
CA ILE A 24 -1.69 5.16 28.37
C ILE A 24 -2.87 5.24 29.35
N LEU A 25 -2.96 4.33 30.33
CA LEU A 25 -4.04 4.36 31.34
C LEU A 25 -3.99 5.65 32.19
N GLY A 26 -2.79 6.07 32.61
CA GLY A 26 -2.60 7.34 33.31
C GLY A 26 -3.03 8.55 32.48
N LEU A 27 -2.61 8.60 31.21
CA LEU A 27 -3.01 9.67 30.28
C LEU A 27 -4.52 9.69 30.04
N ARG A 28 -5.17 8.52 29.87
CA ARG A 28 -6.62 8.41 29.69
C ARG A 28 -7.40 8.85 30.93
N SER A 29 -6.91 8.51 32.12
CA SER A 29 -7.49 9.01 33.39
C SER A 29 -7.40 10.53 33.47
N GLN A 30 -6.25 11.11 33.13
CA GLN A 30 -6.08 12.56 33.10
C GLN A 30 -6.98 13.23 32.05
N LEU A 31 -7.13 12.62 30.87
CA LEU A 31 -8.03 13.06 29.81
C LEU A 31 -9.48 13.11 30.31
N GLU A 32 -9.95 12.06 30.99
CA GLU A 32 -11.30 12.02 31.57
C GLU A 32 -11.51 13.17 32.59
N MET A 33 -10.50 13.46 33.42
CA MET A 33 -10.54 14.57 34.36
C MET A 33 -10.62 15.93 33.66
N LEU A 34 -9.88 16.13 32.57
CA LEU A 34 -9.94 17.35 31.78
C LEU A 34 -11.29 17.51 31.07
N GLN A 35 -11.87 16.44 30.54
CA GLN A 35 -13.22 16.46 29.94
C GLN A 35 -14.30 16.79 30.98
N LYS A 36 -14.19 16.28 32.21
CA LYS A 36 -15.09 16.68 33.31
C LYS A 36 -14.93 18.16 33.64
N ARG A 37 -13.70 18.67 33.65
CA ARG A 37 -13.41 20.11 33.85
C ARG A 37 -13.98 20.97 32.74
N GLU A 38 -13.85 20.55 31.48
CA GLU A 38 -14.43 21.21 30.31
C GLU A 38 -15.94 21.42 30.47
N ARG A 39 -16.67 20.33 30.77
CA ARG A 39 -18.13 20.38 31.01
C ARG A 39 -18.47 21.30 32.18
N HIS A 40 -17.70 21.26 33.26
CA HIS A 40 -17.93 22.14 34.40
C HIS A 40 -17.74 23.62 34.05
N LEU A 41 -16.71 23.95 33.26
CA LEU A 41 -16.46 25.31 32.78
C LEU A 41 -17.59 25.80 31.86
N GLN A 42 -18.11 24.94 30.98
CA GLN A 42 -19.28 25.24 30.14
C GLN A 42 -20.51 25.58 31.01
N THR A 43 -20.82 24.75 32.01
CA THR A 43 -21.91 25.04 32.96
C THR A 43 -21.71 26.37 33.69
N GLN A 44 -20.49 26.68 34.15
CA GLN A 44 -20.19 27.95 34.79
C GLN A 44 -20.37 29.14 33.84
N MET A 45 -19.99 28.99 32.57
CA MET A 45 -20.21 30.01 31.55
C MET A 45 -21.70 30.27 31.32
N ASP A 46 -22.51 29.22 31.21
CA ASP A 46 -23.97 29.33 31.04
C ASP A 46 -24.63 30.00 32.24
N GLU A 47 -24.18 29.68 33.46
CA GLU A 47 -24.65 30.32 34.68
C GLU A 47 -24.34 31.83 34.67
N GLN A 48 -23.10 32.22 34.34
CA GLN A 48 -22.72 33.63 34.25
C GLN A 48 -23.45 34.36 33.12
N ASP A 49 -23.70 33.70 31.99
CA ASP A 49 -24.52 34.25 30.90
C ASP A 49 -25.96 34.52 31.37
N GLY A 50 -26.55 33.58 32.08
CA GLY A 50 -27.87 33.72 32.69
C GLY A 50 -27.95 34.87 33.69
N ILE A 51 -26.94 35.03 34.56
CA ILE A 51 -26.85 36.17 35.49
C ILE A 51 -26.74 37.48 34.71
N ALA A 52 -25.88 37.55 33.70
CA ALA A 52 -25.69 38.75 32.89
C ALA A 52 -27.00 39.19 32.21
N ARG A 53 -27.74 38.25 31.62
CA ARG A 53 -29.05 38.51 30.98
C ARG A 53 -30.09 39.02 31.98
N ARG A 54 -30.17 38.43 33.17
CA ARG A 54 -31.12 38.88 34.21
C ARG A 54 -30.79 40.26 34.76
N SER A 55 -29.51 40.60 34.87
CA SER A 55 -29.06 41.88 35.44
C SER A 55 -28.92 43.02 34.44
N ILE A 56 -29.05 42.78 33.12
CA ILE A 56 -28.72 43.80 32.11
C ILE A 56 -29.61 45.05 32.17
N ALA A 57 -30.89 44.87 32.49
CA ALA A 57 -31.87 45.96 32.58
C ALA A 57 -31.88 46.66 33.95
N THR A 58 -31.50 45.94 35.02
CA THR A 58 -31.67 46.40 36.41
C THR A 58 -30.36 46.82 37.07
N ASN A 59 -29.25 46.15 36.77
CA ASN A 59 -27.95 46.41 37.36
C ASN A 59 -26.81 46.14 36.36
N LYS A 60 -26.45 47.18 35.61
CA LYS A 60 -25.42 47.13 34.58
C LYS A 60 -24.03 46.74 35.12
N ASN A 61 -23.71 47.07 36.37
CA ASN A 61 -22.44 46.70 36.99
C ASN A 61 -22.38 45.21 37.31
N ALA A 62 -23.47 44.63 37.82
CA ALA A 62 -23.58 43.19 38.06
C ALA A 62 -23.50 42.40 36.74
N ALA A 63 -24.18 42.88 35.68
CA ALA A 63 -24.10 42.26 34.36
C ALA A 63 -22.68 42.27 33.79
N ARG A 64 -21.96 43.41 33.89
CA ARG A 64 -20.55 43.51 33.47
C ARG A 64 -19.64 42.56 34.27
N ALA A 65 -19.84 42.44 35.57
CA ALA A 65 -19.06 41.52 36.41
C ALA A 65 -19.28 40.06 36.02
N ALA A 66 -20.53 39.66 35.75
CA ALA A 66 -20.87 38.32 35.28
C ALA A 66 -20.22 38.02 33.90
N LEU A 67 -20.31 38.95 32.95
CA LEU A 67 -19.64 38.80 31.65
C LEU A 67 -18.11 38.68 31.77
N LYS A 68 -17.49 39.42 32.69
CA LYS A 68 -16.04 39.30 32.96
C LYS A 68 -15.69 37.90 33.48
N ARG A 69 -16.48 37.34 34.41
CA ARG A 69 -16.28 35.97 34.90
C ARG A 69 -16.48 34.94 33.79
N LYS A 70 -17.52 35.09 32.97
CA LYS A 70 -17.75 34.25 31.79
C LYS A 70 -16.53 34.23 30.88
N LYS A 71 -15.97 35.40 30.54
CA LYS A 71 -14.75 35.51 29.72
C LYS A 71 -13.53 34.84 30.36
N GLN A 72 -13.39 34.87 31.68
CA GLN A 72 -12.33 34.15 32.38
C GLN A 72 -12.50 32.63 32.28
N HIS A 73 -13.74 32.13 32.40
CA HIS A 73 -14.04 30.72 32.20
C HIS A 73 -13.80 30.28 30.75
N GLU A 74 -14.17 31.10 29.77
CA GLU A 74 -13.85 30.88 28.35
C GLU A 74 -12.35 30.73 28.12
N HIS A 75 -11.53 31.65 28.65
CA HIS A 75 -10.08 31.53 28.54
C HIS A 75 -9.53 30.24 29.19
N THR A 76 -10.09 29.85 30.34
CA THR A 76 -9.70 28.61 31.03
C THR A 76 -10.16 27.37 30.26
N LEU A 77 -11.29 27.44 29.56
CA LEU A 77 -11.81 26.39 28.69
C LEU A 77 -10.88 26.20 27.51
N ASP A 78 -10.45 27.27 26.85
CA ASP A 78 -9.49 27.22 25.72
C ASP A 78 -8.18 26.52 26.14
N GLN A 79 -7.65 26.86 27.33
CA GLN A 79 -6.47 26.19 27.89
C GLN A 79 -6.73 24.70 28.15
N THR A 80 -7.91 24.36 28.67
CA THR A 80 -8.30 22.98 28.94
C THR A 80 -8.40 22.17 27.64
N LEU A 81 -8.97 22.74 26.58
CA LEU A 81 -9.05 22.12 25.26
C LEU A 81 -7.67 21.91 24.63
N ALA A 82 -6.76 22.88 24.77
CA ALA A 82 -5.37 22.72 24.33
C ALA A 82 -4.65 21.58 25.08
N GLN A 83 -4.88 21.44 26.38
CA GLN A 83 -4.36 20.33 27.19
C GLN A 83 -4.93 18.98 26.74
N ILE A 84 -6.24 18.91 26.50
CA ILE A 84 -6.92 17.72 25.96
C ILE A 84 -6.26 17.28 24.65
N SER A 85 -6.15 18.20 23.67
CA SER A 85 -5.54 17.90 22.37
C SER A 85 -4.09 17.40 22.51
N THR A 86 -3.32 18.01 23.41
CA THR A 86 -1.94 17.58 23.68
C THR A 86 -1.88 16.16 24.24
N LEU A 87 -2.78 15.81 25.18
CA LEU A 87 -2.83 14.45 25.74
C LEU A 87 -3.27 13.41 24.71
N GLU A 88 -4.24 13.74 23.85
CA GLU A 88 -4.69 12.85 22.77
C GLU A 88 -3.55 12.55 21.78
N GLN A 89 -2.79 13.58 21.39
CA GLN A 89 -1.60 13.41 20.54
C GLN A 89 -0.54 12.51 21.21
N GLN A 90 -0.33 12.66 22.53
CA GLN A 90 0.61 11.81 23.27
C GLN A 90 0.15 10.35 23.34
N ILE A 91 -1.14 10.10 23.60
CA ILE A 91 -1.71 8.75 23.59
C ILE A 91 -1.49 8.12 22.22
N TYR A 92 -1.84 8.81 21.14
CA TYR A 92 -1.63 8.33 19.77
C TYR A 92 -0.14 8.03 19.50
N SER A 93 0.76 8.92 19.90
CA SER A 93 2.21 8.72 19.70
C SER A 93 2.74 7.48 20.44
N ILE A 94 2.25 7.20 21.66
CA ILE A 94 2.65 6.02 22.42
C ILE A 94 2.09 4.75 21.79
N GLU A 95 0.84 4.78 21.34
CA GLU A 95 0.20 3.66 20.66
C GLU A 95 0.94 3.32 19.35
N ALA A 96 1.26 4.35 18.53
CA ALA A 96 2.07 4.19 17.32
C ALA A 96 3.48 3.65 17.63
N ALA A 97 4.13 4.16 18.68
CA ALA A 97 5.44 3.67 19.10
C ALA A 97 5.39 2.19 19.53
N ASN A 98 4.32 1.76 20.22
CA ASN A 98 4.18 0.36 20.61
C ASN A 98 3.96 -0.56 19.39
N ILE A 99 3.17 -0.14 18.40
CA ILE A 99 3.01 -0.88 17.13
C ILE A 99 4.36 -1.00 16.42
N ASN A 100 5.08 0.11 16.26
CA ASN A 100 6.40 0.12 15.61
C ASN A 100 7.39 -0.81 16.32
N ARG A 101 7.37 -0.82 17.67
CA ARG A 101 8.18 -1.75 18.47
C ARG A 101 7.85 -3.20 18.18
N GLU A 102 6.57 -3.54 18.09
CA GLU A 102 6.12 -4.90 17.78
C GLU A 102 6.50 -5.32 16.35
N THR A 103 6.37 -4.42 15.37
CA THR A 103 6.84 -4.64 14.00
C THR A 103 8.34 -4.90 13.96
N LEU A 104 9.15 -4.07 14.62
CA LEU A 104 10.60 -4.26 14.69
C LEU A 104 10.97 -5.59 15.36
N ALA A 105 10.28 -5.99 16.44
CA ALA A 105 10.51 -7.27 17.09
C ALA A 105 10.16 -8.46 16.17
N ALA A 106 9.12 -8.34 15.34
CA ALA A 106 8.78 -9.34 14.34
C ALA A 106 9.85 -9.42 13.23
N MET A 107 10.33 -8.28 12.75
CA MET A 107 11.41 -8.21 11.77
C MET A 107 12.71 -8.81 12.31
N GLU A 108 13.04 -8.57 13.58
CA GLU A 108 14.21 -9.16 14.22
C GLU A 108 14.12 -10.70 14.26
N LYS A 109 12.95 -11.24 14.65
CA LYS A 109 12.70 -12.69 14.62
C LYS A 109 12.80 -13.26 13.20
N ALA A 110 12.24 -12.58 12.21
CA ALA A 110 12.36 -12.98 10.82
C ALA A 110 13.83 -12.98 10.36
N GLY A 111 14.60 -11.95 10.71
CA GLY A 111 16.04 -11.89 10.43
C GLY A 111 16.83 -13.01 11.10
N GLN A 112 16.50 -13.37 12.35
CA GLN A 112 17.10 -14.52 13.03
C GLN A 112 16.76 -15.85 12.34
N ALA A 113 15.50 -16.05 11.92
CA ALA A 113 15.09 -17.23 11.17
C ALA A 113 15.83 -17.33 9.82
N MET A 114 15.92 -16.22 9.08
CA MET A 114 16.69 -16.16 7.82
C MET A 114 18.17 -16.47 8.04
N LYS A 115 18.78 -15.96 9.12
CA LYS A 115 20.16 -16.31 9.50
C LYS A 115 20.32 -17.80 9.81
N GLN A 116 19.33 -18.45 10.40
CA GLN A 116 19.39 -19.89 10.66
C GLN A 116 19.21 -20.73 9.39
N ILE A 117 18.36 -20.29 8.46
CA ILE A 117 18.17 -20.96 7.16
C ILE A 117 19.44 -20.83 6.31
N HIS A 118 19.93 -19.60 6.11
CA HIS A 118 21.12 -19.35 5.29
C HIS A 118 22.43 -19.72 5.99
N GLY A 119 22.49 -19.64 7.32
CA GLY A 119 23.67 -20.05 8.08
C GLY A 119 23.93 -21.56 8.04
N LYS A 120 22.93 -22.36 7.64
CA LYS A 120 23.08 -23.79 7.31
C LYS A 120 23.35 -24.05 5.83
N LEU A 121 23.20 -23.03 4.98
CA LEU A 121 23.53 -23.03 3.55
C LEU A 121 24.83 -22.24 3.35
N ASN A 122 25.87 -22.63 4.07
CA ASN A 122 27.22 -22.13 3.88
C ASN A 122 27.73 -22.55 2.48
N ILE A 123 28.56 -21.71 1.84
CA ILE A 123 29.08 -21.95 0.49
C ILE A 123 29.74 -23.34 0.41
N ASP A 124 30.45 -23.74 1.47
CA ASP A 124 31.11 -25.04 1.58
C ASP A 124 30.12 -26.21 1.51
N VAL A 125 28.92 -26.06 2.10
CA VAL A 125 27.86 -27.08 2.03
C VAL A 125 27.29 -27.14 0.61
N VAL A 126 27.12 -25.99 -0.05
CA VAL A 126 26.66 -25.95 -1.44
C VAL A 126 27.69 -26.60 -2.37
N ASP A 127 28.97 -26.27 -2.22
CA ASP A 127 30.06 -26.85 -3.00
C ASP A 127 30.16 -28.36 -2.77
N GLN A 128 30.08 -28.82 -1.51
CA GLN A 128 30.05 -30.25 -1.17
C GLN A 128 28.84 -30.96 -1.81
N THR A 129 27.65 -30.36 -1.75
CA THR A 129 26.44 -30.95 -2.35
C THR A 129 26.53 -31.03 -3.87
N MET A 130 27.16 -30.04 -4.52
CA MET A 130 27.40 -30.03 -5.96
C MET A 130 28.46 -31.05 -6.38
N GLU A 131 29.47 -31.28 -5.54
CA GLU A 131 30.47 -32.34 -5.72
C GLU A 131 29.81 -33.72 -5.61
N ASP A 132 29.02 -33.96 -4.55
CA ASP A 132 28.27 -35.20 -4.35
C ASP A 132 27.30 -35.47 -5.52
N LEU A 133 26.64 -34.42 -6.05
CA LEU A 133 25.77 -34.52 -7.23
C LEU A 133 26.53 -34.90 -8.50
N ARG A 134 27.72 -34.33 -8.72
CA ARG A 134 28.58 -34.71 -9.85
C ARG A 134 29.08 -36.13 -9.72
N GLU A 135 29.44 -36.56 -8.51
CA GLU A 135 29.88 -37.93 -8.25
C GLU A 135 28.74 -38.93 -8.48
N GLN A 136 27.52 -38.63 -8.02
CA GLN A 136 26.33 -39.44 -8.30
C GLN A 136 25.97 -39.47 -9.79
N HIS A 137 26.11 -38.34 -10.49
CA HIS A 137 25.91 -38.29 -11.94
C HIS A 137 26.95 -39.13 -12.68
N ALA A 138 28.23 -39.04 -12.29
CA ALA A 138 29.30 -39.85 -12.86
C ALA A 138 29.08 -41.35 -12.60
N LEU A 139 28.63 -41.72 -11.39
CA LEU A 139 28.24 -43.09 -11.07
C LEU A 139 27.06 -43.56 -11.93
N GLY A 140 26.06 -42.68 -12.14
CA GLY A 140 24.93 -42.95 -13.03
C GLY A 140 25.36 -43.19 -14.47
N GLU A 141 26.29 -42.39 -15.00
CA GLU A 141 26.87 -42.60 -16.33
C GLU A 141 27.72 -43.88 -16.39
N GLU A 142 28.49 -44.19 -15.35
CA GLU A 142 29.29 -45.42 -15.30
C GLU A 142 28.41 -46.67 -15.24
N ILE A 143 27.30 -46.62 -14.49
CA ILE A 143 26.28 -47.67 -14.47
C ILE A 143 25.61 -47.79 -15.84
N ALA A 144 25.20 -46.67 -16.45
CA ALA A 144 24.61 -46.68 -17.78
C ALA A 144 25.58 -47.31 -18.80
N ASN A 145 26.85 -46.88 -18.79
CA ASN A 145 27.92 -47.41 -19.65
C ASN A 145 28.22 -48.89 -19.37
N ALA A 146 28.19 -49.35 -18.12
CA ALA A 146 28.40 -50.74 -17.74
C ALA A 146 27.21 -51.64 -18.14
N ILE A 147 25.98 -51.11 -18.07
CA ILE A 147 24.77 -51.78 -18.55
C ILE A 147 24.78 -51.86 -20.08
N THR A 148 25.15 -50.78 -20.78
CA THR A 148 25.26 -50.79 -22.25
C THR A 148 26.50 -51.52 -22.78
N ASN A 149 27.54 -51.74 -21.98
CA ASN A 149 28.69 -52.61 -22.32
C ASN A 149 28.37 -54.11 -22.21
N THR A 150 27.17 -54.48 -21.78
CA THR A 150 26.65 -55.82 -22.06
C THR A 150 26.00 -55.77 -23.44
N PRO A 151 26.41 -56.61 -24.42
CA PRO A 151 25.74 -56.67 -25.72
C PRO A 151 24.41 -57.39 -25.54
N LEU A 152 23.43 -56.71 -24.95
CA LEU A 152 22.04 -57.11 -24.94
C LEU A 152 21.20 -55.93 -25.41
N GLY A 153 21.07 -55.85 -26.72
CA GLY A 153 20.22 -54.92 -27.41
C GLY A 153 20.45 -55.10 -28.89
N GLU A 154 19.50 -55.75 -29.56
CA GLU A 154 19.41 -55.85 -31.00
C GLU A 154 19.66 -54.45 -31.60
N THR A 155 20.65 -54.34 -32.48
CA THR A 155 20.88 -53.11 -33.22
C THR A 155 19.60 -52.81 -33.97
N ILE A 156 18.90 -51.75 -33.59
CA ILE A 156 17.73 -51.28 -34.34
C ILE A 156 18.20 -51.08 -35.78
N ASP A 157 17.59 -51.79 -36.71
CA ASP A 157 17.95 -51.72 -38.11
C ASP A 157 17.57 -50.32 -38.60
N GLU A 158 18.59 -49.49 -38.89
CA GLU A 158 18.39 -48.12 -39.37
C GLU A 158 17.50 -48.08 -40.63
N SER A 159 17.46 -49.17 -41.41
CA SER A 159 16.57 -49.27 -42.57
C SER A 159 15.09 -49.38 -42.22
N GLU A 160 14.74 -50.07 -41.13
CA GLU A 160 13.35 -50.15 -40.64
C GLU A 160 12.89 -48.79 -40.09
N LEU A 161 13.81 -48.04 -39.48
CA LEU A 161 13.56 -46.69 -38.99
C LEU A 161 13.38 -45.67 -40.13
N ASP A 162 14.18 -45.79 -41.19
CA ASP A 162 14.08 -44.96 -42.40
C ASP A 162 12.75 -45.20 -43.14
N ASP A 163 12.29 -46.46 -43.19
CA ASP A 163 11.01 -46.81 -43.78
C ASP A 163 9.82 -46.24 -42.96
N GLU A 164 9.86 -46.36 -41.63
CA GLU A 164 8.85 -45.78 -40.73
C GLU A 164 8.85 -44.24 -40.79
N LEU A 165 10.03 -43.62 -40.92
CA LEU A 165 10.16 -42.18 -41.09
C LEU A 165 9.57 -41.70 -42.42
N ALA A 166 9.83 -42.42 -43.50
CA ALA A 166 9.27 -42.12 -44.82
C ALA A 166 7.73 -42.22 -44.81
N GLU A 167 7.17 -43.21 -44.09
CA GLU A 167 5.72 -43.34 -43.93
C GLU A 167 5.12 -42.14 -43.18
N MET A 168 5.74 -41.71 -42.07
CA MET A 168 5.33 -40.51 -41.33
C MET A 168 5.43 -39.22 -42.14
N GLU A 169 6.46 -39.06 -42.96
CA GLU A 169 6.61 -37.88 -43.84
C GLU A 169 5.52 -37.83 -44.90
N GLN A 170 5.16 -38.98 -45.48
CA GLN A 170 4.08 -39.09 -46.45
C GLN A 170 2.73 -38.77 -45.80
N GLU A 171 2.45 -39.30 -44.61
CA GLU A 171 1.23 -38.96 -43.86
C GLU A 171 1.12 -37.45 -43.60
N GLN A 172 2.21 -36.78 -43.22
CA GLN A 172 2.19 -35.33 -43.02
C GLN A 172 1.96 -34.51 -44.30
N LEU A 173 2.47 -34.99 -45.44
CA LEU A 173 2.26 -34.33 -46.74
C LEU A 173 0.80 -34.46 -47.17
N ASP A 174 0.23 -35.66 -47.05
CA ASP A 174 -1.18 -35.92 -47.38
C ASP A 174 -2.09 -35.06 -46.51
N ASP A 175 -1.78 -34.95 -45.21
CA ASP A 175 -2.53 -34.15 -44.25
C ASP A 175 -2.44 -32.64 -44.53
N LYS A 176 -1.30 -32.16 -45.07
CA LYS A 176 -1.14 -30.77 -45.54
C LYS A 176 -1.89 -30.53 -46.85
N MET A 177 -1.90 -31.48 -47.78
CA MET A 177 -2.63 -31.36 -49.06
C MET A 177 -4.15 -31.29 -48.84
N LEU A 178 -4.68 -32.11 -47.94
CA LEU A 178 -6.09 -32.08 -47.51
C LEU A 178 -6.51 -30.72 -46.90
N LYS A 179 -5.57 -29.96 -46.32
CA LYS A 179 -5.81 -28.65 -45.70
C LYS A 179 -5.75 -27.47 -46.68
N THR A 180 -5.25 -27.67 -47.90
CA THR A 180 -5.23 -26.62 -48.93
C THR A 180 -6.49 -26.71 -49.80
N GLY A 181 -7.54 -26.00 -49.38
CA GLY A 181 -8.84 -25.97 -50.03
C GLY A 181 -8.82 -25.42 -51.47
N THR A 182 -9.78 -25.90 -52.26
CA THR A 182 -10.04 -25.55 -53.67
C THR A 182 -10.15 -24.04 -53.89
N VAL A 183 -9.38 -23.49 -54.84
CA VAL A 183 -9.45 -22.07 -55.23
C VAL A 183 -10.71 -21.80 -56.07
N PRO A 184 -11.63 -20.90 -55.68
CA PRO A 184 -12.76 -20.52 -56.51
C PRO A 184 -12.36 -19.35 -57.42
N VAL A 185 -12.37 -19.58 -58.73
CA VAL A 185 -12.42 -18.52 -59.74
C VAL A 185 -13.89 -18.15 -59.92
N SER A 186 -14.35 -16.99 -59.42
CA SER A 186 -15.41 -16.15 -60.03
C SER A 186 -15.85 -14.95 -59.16
N ASP A 187 -16.09 -13.85 -59.87
CA ASP A 187 -17.06 -12.77 -59.59
C ASP A 187 -16.59 -11.51 -58.84
N GLU A 188 -15.66 -10.78 -59.48
CA GLU A 188 -15.24 -9.41 -59.16
C GLU A 188 -16.14 -8.36 -59.84
N ILE A 189 -17.47 -8.48 -59.74
CA ILE A 189 -18.42 -7.46 -60.21
C ILE A 189 -19.60 -7.45 -59.23
N HIS A 190 -20.01 -6.27 -58.78
CA HIS A 190 -21.15 -5.98 -57.88
C HIS A 190 -20.83 -5.95 -56.37
N ARG A 191 -20.56 -4.74 -55.85
CA ARG A 191 -21.38 -4.05 -54.82
C ARG A 191 -20.57 -2.96 -54.09
N LEU A 192 -20.34 -1.84 -54.77
CA LEU A 192 -20.12 -0.56 -54.08
C LEU A 192 -21.47 -0.06 -53.51
N PRO A 193 -21.55 0.44 -52.27
CA PRO A 193 -22.80 1.03 -51.74
C PRO A 193 -22.96 2.52 -52.12
N ALA A 194 -24.21 2.91 -52.41
CA ALA A 194 -24.64 4.25 -52.81
C ALA A 194 -24.99 5.16 -51.60
N ALA A 195 -24.85 6.47 -51.77
CA ALA A 195 -25.02 7.47 -50.72
C ALA A 195 -26.44 8.09 -50.61
N VAL A 196 -26.78 8.47 -49.36
CA VAL A 196 -27.77 9.45 -48.81
C VAL A 196 -29.30 9.19 -48.83
N ASN A 197 -29.95 9.38 -47.66
CA ASN A 197 -30.96 10.43 -47.37
C ASN A 197 -31.75 10.16 -46.06
N GLY A 198 -31.69 11.09 -45.07
CA GLY A 198 -32.54 11.08 -43.86
C GLY A 198 -32.21 12.24 -42.88
N GLU A 199 -33.23 12.94 -42.36
CA GLU A 199 -33.23 14.32 -41.83
C GLU A 199 -32.39 14.61 -40.56
N LEU A 200 -31.75 15.79 -40.54
CA LEU A 200 -30.93 16.31 -39.43
C LEU A 200 -31.75 17.20 -38.47
N LYS A 201 -31.76 16.85 -37.18
CA LYS A 201 -32.43 17.60 -36.10
C LYS A 201 -31.42 18.52 -35.40
N ASN A 202 -31.68 19.83 -35.45
CA ASN A 202 -31.12 20.95 -34.68
C ASN A 202 -29.97 20.70 -33.68
N LYS A 203 -28.82 21.35 -33.93
CA LYS A 203 -27.96 21.97 -32.90
C LYS A 203 -27.00 22.99 -33.53
N GLN A 204 -27.19 24.28 -33.23
CA GLN A 204 -26.15 25.32 -33.29
C GLN A 204 -25.12 25.04 -32.16
N PRO A 205 -23.81 25.30 -32.35
CA PRO A 205 -23.28 26.68 -32.45
C PRO A 205 -22.13 26.83 -33.46
N ALA A 206 -22.43 27.22 -34.71
CA ALA A 206 -21.40 27.56 -35.72
C ALA A 206 -20.89 29.01 -35.60
N ARG A 207 -21.46 29.81 -34.69
CA ARG A 207 -21.16 31.25 -34.58
C ARG A 207 -20.02 31.59 -33.63
N GLN A 208 -19.57 30.63 -32.81
CA GLN A 208 -18.43 30.82 -31.91
C GLN A 208 -17.10 30.43 -32.57
N GLU A 209 -17.09 29.40 -33.42
CA GLU A 209 -15.87 29.00 -34.15
C GLU A 209 -15.49 30.04 -35.22
N GLU A 210 -16.45 30.66 -35.91
CA GLU A 210 -16.17 31.72 -36.89
C GLU A 210 -15.58 33.00 -36.25
N GLU A 211 -15.98 33.34 -35.02
CA GLU A 211 -15.46 34.51 -34.30
C GLU A 211 -14.01 34.28 -33.82
N ASP A 212 -13.67 33.06 -33.40
CA ASP A 212 -12.29 32.69 -33.02
C ASP A 212 -11.35 32.67 -34.23
N GLU A 213 -11.80 32.16 -35.39
CA GLU A 213 -10.99 32.12 -36.62
C GLU A 213 -10.70 33.52 -37.21
N GLU A 214 -11.66 34.45 -37.14
CA GLU A 214 -11.45 35.83 -37.60
C GLU A 214 -10.43 36.60 -36.72
N GLU A 215 -10.42 36.35 -35.41
CA GLU A 215 -9.43 36.95 -34.50
C GLU A 215 -8.01 36.44 -34.76
N GLU A 216 -7.84 35.15 -35.04
CA GLU A 216 -6.56 34.55 -35.40
C GLU A 216 -6.01 35.11 -36.72
N LEU A 217 -6.86 35.23 -37.75
CA LEU A 217 -6.50 35.81 -39.04
C LEU A 217 -6.02 37.28 -38.92
N ARG A 218 -6.65 38.08 -38.05
CA ARG A 218 -6.22 39.47 -37.82
C ARG A 218 -4.86 39.57 -37.14
N LYS A 219 -4.56 38.69 -36.17
CA LYS A 219 -3.23 38.65 -35.52
C LYS A 219 -2.14 38.31 -36.54
N LEU A 220 -2.39 37.33 -37.40
CA LEU A 220 -1.43 36.88 -38.41
C LEU A 220 -1.14 37.96 -39.46
N GLN A 221 -2.16 38.74 -39.86
CA GLN A 221 -1.97 39.89 -40.75
C GLN A 221 -1.18 41.04 -40.11
N ALA A 222 -1.35 41.29 -38.80
CA ALA A 222 -0.60 42.33 -38.09
C ALA A 222 0.88 41.96 -37.90
N GLU A 223 1.19 40.67 -37.74
CA GLU A 223 2.56 40.16 -37.61
C GLU A 223 3.34 40.23 -38.93
N MET A 224 2.67 40.08 -40.08
CA MET A 224 3.29 40.22 -41.41
C MET A 224 3.49 41.66 -41.88
N ALA A 225 2.93 42.65 -41.18
CA ALA A 225 2.99 44.06 -41.54
C ALA A 225 4.02 44.88 -40.73
N MET A 226 4.87 44.21 -39.93
CA MET A 226 6.06 44.79 -39.28
C MET A 226 7.36 44.22 -39.84
#